data_AF-A0A0B7KP77-F1
#
_entry.id   AF-A0A0B7KP77-F1
#
_cell.length_a   1.000
_cell.length_b   1.000
_cell.length_c   1.000
_cell.angle_alpha   90.00
_cell.angle_beta   90.00
_cell.angle_gamma   90.00
#
_symmetry.space_group_name_H-M   'P 1'
#
loop_
_entity.id
_entity.type
_entity.pdbx_description
1 polymer ?
#
loop_
_entity_poly.entity_id
_entity_poly.type
_entity_poly.pdbx_seq_one_letter_code
_entity_poly.pdbx_strand_id
1 'polypeptide(L)'
;MELGGNAPFIVFDEANCEQAIQRLMAAKFRGSGQTCVAQPRLCPKGIHDAFIQKLQQDMDTQPVKGDTLLTGTTIGPLSNVRAVEKVERLVSDARPQGATVVRGGTRSFGDPENYYPPTIVQGMTHSMQASKEELFGPVVAIYPFESQPELLRMANDADVGLGAYVYTDTLNQARRTAELLQTTAMAGVNTGVISDPVAPFGGVKHSGFEREGGRIGIDEFQILKASRHLATKGTALLGYRLQHVRPLSTASSKTINVAGQDISVPTGIFINNEFRKAIGGTTFGVENPVTGKEILQIEEGKEADVNEAVKTARATFRNGEWSSSDPVYRADLLRKVAELMERDKEQPIALEMLDTGKTYQQASTLDFPGSVGTLKYYAGYADKVHELTSLNIPKTFAFTKREPIGVCGQIIPWNFPLLMFTWKIAPALITGNTVVMKSAEATPLIALKMCELIQKAGFPAGVMNHVQGFGKTVGNPIASHMDVDKVAFTGSTATERAILKSSAASNLKKVTLELGGKSPLPDLSLLVPCNDTVYGLAAAVHTKDYERALRVTGALHAGTTWVNMYNFVHWSIPFGGYKESGLGPECGEAVLGYYTETKVVYFNMGFPAPASPRGLI
;
A
#
# COMPACT_ATOMS: atom_id res chain seq x y z
N MET A 1 -2.63 -11.35 3.71
CA MET A 1 -1.95 -12.49 3.01
C MET A 1 -0.45 -12.44 3.29
N GLU A 2 0.14 -13.54 3.75
CA GLU A 2 1.59 -13.68 4.01
C GLU A 2 2.23 -14.71 3.07
N LEU A 3 3.25 -14.30 2.30
CA LEU A 3 3.93 -15.14 1.30
C LEU A 3 5.46 -15.15 1.51
N GLY A 4 6.15 -15.89 0.64
CA GLY A 4 7.60 -16.10 0.70
C GLY A 4 8.42 -14.82 0.62
N GLY A 5 9.62 -14.84 1.20
CA GLY A 5 10.50 -13.67 1.34
C GLY A 5 11.97 -13.99 1.17
N ASN A 6 12.66 -13.23 0.33
CA ASN A 6 14.10 -13.39 0.09
C ASN A 6 14.92 -12.47 1.03
N ALA A 7 14.85 -12.70 2.35
CA ALA A 7 15.34 -11.73 3.35
C ALA A 7 16.86 -11.46 3.29
N PRO A 8 17.33 -10.22 3.03
CA PRO A 8 18.76 -9.91 3.03
C PRO A 8 19.34 -9.86 4.46
N PHE A 9 20.53 -10.42 4.61
CA PHE A 9 21.36 -10.39 5.82
C PHE A 9 22.61 -9.58 5.54
N ILE A 10 22.63 -8.34 6.00
CA ILE A 10 23.61 -7.32 5.65
C ILE A 10 24.63 -7.21 6.78
N VAL A 11 25.92 -7.30 6.44
CA VAL A 11 27.03 -7.17 7.38
C VAL A 11 27.99 -6.09 6.87
N PHE A 12 28.10 -4.99 7.62
CA PHE A 12 29.04 -3.92 7.33
C PHE A 12 30.43 -4.20 7.93
N ASP A 13 31.45 -3.46 7.48
CA ASP A 13 32.86 -3.67 7.85
C ASP A 13 33.09 -3.57 9.37
N GLU A 14 32.39 -2.65 10.02
CA GLU A 14 32.50 -2.39 11.46
C GLU A 14 31.68 -3.34 12.34
N ALA A 15 30.91 -4.26 11.75
CA ALA A 15 30.02 -5.12 12.51
C ALA A 15 30.80 -6.17 13.31
N ASN A 16 30.28 -6.53 14.48
CA ASN A 16 30.76 -7.70 15.22
C ASN A 16 30.51 -8.99 14.41
N CYS A 17 31.56 -9.47 13.73
CA CYS A 17 31.51 -10.62 12.82
C CYS A 17 31.08 -11.90 13.53
N GLU A 18 31.59 -12.16 14.74
CA GLU A 18 31.26 -13.36 15.50
C GLU A 18 29.78 -13.37 15.90
N GLN A 19 29.28 -12.22 16.38
CA GLN A 19 27.86 -12.06 16.67
C GLN A 19 27.02 -12.27 15.41
N ALA A 20 27.37 -11.66 14.28
CA ALA A 20 26.63 -11.81 13.03
C ALA A 20 26.58 -13.27 12.56
N ILE A 21 27.70 -14.01 12.63
CA ILE A 21 27.76 -15.43 12.25
C ILE A 21 26.88 -16.28 13.17
N GLN A 22 26.99 -16.11 14.49
CA GLN A 22 26.16 -16.86 15.44
C GLN A 22 24.66 -16.65 15.19
N ARG A 23 24.25 -15.42 14.84
CA ARG A 23 22.86 -15.10 14.54
C ARG A 23 22.40 -15.62 13.19
N LEU A 24 23.26 -15.59 12.17
CA LEU A 24 23.01 -16.22 10.88
C LEU A 24 22.81 -17.73 11.05
N MET A 25 23.67 -18.40 11.81
CA MET A 25 23.56 -19.84 12.10
C MET A 25 22.22 -20.17 12.77
N ALA A 26 21.86 -19.44 13.83
CA ALA A 26 20.62 -19.65 14.56
C ALA A 26 19.36 -19.41 13.71
N ALA A 27 19.39 -18.42 12.81
CA ALA A 27 18.23 -18.03 12.03
C ALA A 27 18.07 -18.84 10.73
N LYS A 28 19.17 -19.11 10.01
CA LYS A 28 19.13 -19.85 8.73
C LYS A 28 18.92 -21.35 8.92
N PHE A 29 19.51 -21.97 9.94
CA PHE A 29 19.39 -23.43 10.12
C PHE A 29 18.17 -23.83 10.97
N ARG A 30 17.43 -22.87 11.53
CA ARG A 30 16.13 -23.12 12.17
C ARG A 30 15.16 -23.79 11.19
N GLY A 31 14.56 -24.90 11.62
CA GLY A 31 13.64 -25.68 10.77
C GLY A 31 14.29 -26.18 9.48
N SER A 32 15.61 -26.42 9.49
CA SER A 32 16.42 -26.76 8.31
C SER A 32 16.32 -25.72 7.19
N GLY A 33 16.11 -24.44 7.54
CA GLY A 33 16.03 -23.32 6.57
C GLY A 33 14.71 -23.21 5.81
N GLN A 34 13.63 -23.78 6.35
CA GLN A 34 12.29 -23.77 5.75
C GLN A 34 11.35 -22.75 6.42
N THR A 35 11.89 -21.61 6.85
CA THR A 35 11.10 -20.52 7.45
C THR A 35 11.08 -19.32 6.51
N CYS A 36 9.96 -18.60 6.41
CA CYS A 36 9.78 -17.45 5.50
C CYS A 36 10.78 -16.30 5.76
N VAL A 37 11.39 -16.25 6.95
CA VAL A 37 12.43 -15.25 7.33
C VAL A 37 13.84 -15.84 7.41
N ALA A 38 14.05 -17.10 6.98
CA ALA A 38 15.34 -17.78 7.04
C ALA A 38 16.27 -17.23 5.95
N GLN A 39 17.37 -16.56 6.33
CA GLN A 39 18.12 -15.66 5.43
C GLN A 39 18.82 -16.40 4.28
N PRO A 40 18.37 -16.24 3.04
CA PRO A 40 19.06 -16.84 1.90
C PRO A 40 20.19 -15.93 1.35
N ARG A 41 20.14 -14.60 1.54
CA ARG A 41 21.10 -13.65 0.95
C ARG A 41 22.02 -13.05 2.00
N LEU A 42 23.26 -13.51 2.06
CA LEU A 42 24.32 -12.90 2.87
C LEU A 42 25.04 -11.83 2.05
N CYS A 43 25.03 -10.59 2.53
CA CYS A 43 25.68 -9.46 1.89
C CYS A 43 26.76 -8.90 2.83
N PRO A 44 28.02 -9.36 2.73
CA PRO A 44 29.13 -8.78 3.49
C PRO A 44 29.84 -7.70 2.66
N LYS A 45 30.22 -6.59 3.31
CA LYS A 45 31.13 -5.57 2.76
C LYS A 45 32.54 -5.79 3.30
N GLY A 46 33.58 -5.78 2.47
CA GLY A 46 35.00 -5.74 2.85
C GLY A 46 35.60 -6.90 3.69
N ILE A 47 34.78 -7.67 4.43
CA ILE A 47 35.17 -8.78 5.30
C ILE A 47 34.84 -10.17 4.71
N HIS A 48 34.53 -10.20 3.42
CA HIS A 48 33.94 -11.33 2.71
C HIS A 48 34.67 -12.67 2.97
N ASP A 49 35.99 -12.71 2.76
CA ASP A 49 36.75 -13.97 2.84
C ASP A 49 36.91 -14.47 4.29
N ALA A 50 37.20 -13.55 5.22
CA ALA A 50 37.33 -13.89 6.64
C ALA A 50 35.99 -14.37 7.23
N PHE A 51 34.88 -13.73 6.83
CA PHE A 51 33.54 -14.10 7.24
C PHE A 51 33.15 -15.49 6.72
N ILE A 52 33.45 -15.79 5.46
CA ILE A 52 33.16 -17.11 4.87
C ILE A 52 33.98 -18.21 5.54
N GLN A 53 35.27 -17.99 5.78
CA GLN A 53 36.11 -18.98 6.45
C GLN A 53 35.57 -19.30 7.85
N LYS A 54 35.18 -18.28 8.61
CA LYS A 54 34.61 -18.48 9.94
C LYS A 54 33.22 -19.13 9.89
N LEU A 55 32.37 -18.74 8.94
CA LEU A 55 31.07 -19.36 8.71
C LEU A 55 31.22 -20.85 8.35
N GLN A 56 32.20 -21.20 7.52
CA GLN A 56 32.50 -22.58 7.17
C GLN A 56 32.90 -23.39 8.40
N GLN A 57 33.79 -22.88 9.25
CA GLN A 57 34.18 -23.53 10.50
C GLN A 57 32.99 -23.80 11.42
N ASP A 58 32.10 -22.81 11.58
CA ASP A 58 30.91 -22.93 12.43
C ASP A 58 29.88 -23.91 11.80
N MET A 59 29.73 -23.91 10.48
CA MET A 59 28.87 -24.87 9.76
C MET A 59 29.39 -26.31 9.81
N ASP A 60 30.69 -26.53 10.03
CA ASP A 60 31.28 -27.86 10.15
C ASP A 60 31.20 -28.41 11.59
N THR A 61 31.01 -27.54 12.58
CA THR A 61 31.05 -27.92 14.00
C THR A 61 29.71 -27.86 14.72
N GLN A 62 28.77 -27.00 14.30
CA GLN A 62 27.51 -26.77 15.01
C GLN A 62 26.31 -27.58 14.49
N PRO A 63 26.07 -27.73 13.17
CA PRO A 63 24.96 -28.53 12.65
C PRO A 63 25.24 -30.03 12.83
N VAL A 64 24.50 -30.67 13.73
CA VAL A 64 24.55 -32.10 14.00
C VAL A 64 23.35 -32.75 13.33
N LYS A 65 23.62 -33.47 12.23
CA LYS A 65 22.64 -34.31 11.54
C LYS A 65 22.31 -35.52 12.40
N GLY A 66 21.03 -35.87 12.53
CA GLY A 66 20.61 -37.04 13.28
C GLY A 66 19.11 -37.24 13.28
N ASP A 67 18.64 -38.17 14.11
CA ASP A 67 17.21 -38.37 14.37
C ASP A 67 16.62 -37.14 15.06
N THR A 68 15.52 -36.62 14.51
CA THR A 68 14.81 -35.44 15.02
C THR A 68 14.25 -35.61 16.43
N LEU A 69 14.13 -36.85 16.93
CA LEU A 69 13.71 -37.14 18.31
C LEU A 69 14.84 -36.94 19.33
N LEU A 70 16.10 -36.86 18.88
CA LEU A 70 17.25 -36.73 19.77
C LEU A 70 17.58 -35.26 20.03
N THR A 71 17.84 -34.93 21.30
CA THR A 71 18.19 -33.56 21.74
C THR A 71 19.54 -33.07 21.21
N GLY A 72 20.43 -33.98 20.78
CA GLY A 72 21.71 -33.66 20.18
C GLY A 72 21.64 -33.33 18.68
N THR A 73 20.51 -33.60 18.03
CA THR A 73 20.30 -33.28 16.61
C THR A 73 19.91 -31.81 16.46
N THR A 74 20.69 -31.05 15.70
CA THR A 74 20.42 -29.62 15.46
C THR A 74 19.98 -29.33 14.02
N ILE A 75 20.10 -30.28 13.10
CA ILE A 75 19.56 -30.18 11.74
C ILE A 75 18.84 -31.46 11.30
N GLY A 76 17.60 -31.31 10.87
CA GLY A 76 16.74 -32.40 10.38
C GLY A 76 16.60 -32.42 8.85
N PRO A 77 15.85 -33.38 8.28
CA PRO A 77 15.55 -33.41 6.87
C PRO A 77 14.64 -32.23 6.45
N LEU A 78 14.59 -31.97 5.14
CA LEU A 78 13.56 -31.12 4.55
C LEU A 78 12.19 -31.83 4.57
N SER A 79 11.14 -31.03 4.39
CA SER A 79 9.75 -31.47 4.47
C SER A 79 9.41 -32.64 3.53
N ASN A 80 10.02 -32.71 2.35
CA ASN A 80 9.85 -33.81 1.40
C ASN A 80 10.98 -33.83 0.35
N VAL A 81 11.01 -34.89 -0.47
CA VAL A 81 12.01 -35.07 -1.54
C VAL A 81 11.94 -33.95 -2.59
N ARG A 82 10.73 -33.47 -2.95
CA ARG A 82 10.57 -32.36 -3.91
C ARG A 82 11.23 -31.07 -3.42
N ALA A 83 11.26 -30.83 -2.11
CA ALA A 83 11.96 -29.70 -1.52
C ALA A 83 13.48 -29.81 -1.75
N VAL A 84 14.05 -31.02 -1.59
CA VAL A 84 15.46 -31.29 -1.91
C VAL A 84 15.74 -31.07 -3.40
N GLU A 85 14.90 -31.63 -4.27
CA GLU A 85 15.02 -31.48 -5.73
C GLU A 85 15.01 -30.00 -6.16
N LYS A 86 14.13 -29.18 -5.53
CA LYS A 86 14.10 -27.73 -5.79
C LYS A 86 15.42 -27.07 -5.40
N VAL A 87 15.99 -27.39 -4.24
CA VAL A 87 17.26 -26.84 -3.78
C VAL A 87 18.41 -27.26 -4.69
N GLU A 88 18.48 -28.55 -5.03
CA GLU A 88 19.47 -29.09 -5.96
C GLU A 88 19.40 -28.40 -7.33
N ARG A 89 18.19 -28.21 -7.87
CA ARG A 89 17.97 -27.48 -9.12
C ARG A 89 18.50 -26.05 -9.06
N LEU A 90 18.15 -25.30 -8.01
CA LEU A 90 18.55 -23.89 -7.88
C LEU A 90 20.06 -23.73 -7.69
N VAL A 91 20.70 -24.61 -6.91
CA VAL A 91 22.17 -24.60 -6.73
C VAL A 91 22.88 -25.03 -8.02
N SER A 92 22.33 -26.00 -8.75
CA SER A 92 22.89 -26.46 -10.02
C SER A 92 22.80 -25.41 -11.13
N ASP A 93 21.66 -24.69 -11.22
CA ASP A 93 21.44 -23.59 -12.17
C ASP A 93 22.42 -22.42 -11.97
N ALA A 94 22.80 -22.13 -10.72
CA ALA A 94 23.69 -21.02 -10.40
C ALA A 94 25.15 -21.26 -10.82
N ARG A 95 25.61 -22.52 -10.80
CA ARG A 95 27.02 -22.89 -11.13
C ARG A 95 27.48 -22.43 -12.53
N PRO A 96 26.79 -22.75 -13.63
CA PRO A 96 27.20 -22.30 -14.97
C PRO A 96 27.12 -20.78 -15.15
N GLN A 97 26.41 -20.07 -14.28
CA GLN A 97 26.25 -18.61 -14.30
C GLN A 97 27.32 -17.88 -13.45
N GLY A 98 28.31 -18.60 -12.91
CA GLY A 98 29.45 -18.05 -12.17
C GLY A 98 29.41 -18.27 -10.66
N ALA A 99 28.40 -18.96 -10.12
CA ALA A 99 28.35 -19.26 -8.69
C ALA A 99 29.27 -20.45 -8.33
N THR A 100 29.96 -20.33 -7.19
CA THR A 100 30.85 -21.36 -6.68
C THR A 100 30.32 -21.93 -5.37
N VAL A 101 30.24 -23.26 -5.26
CA VAL A 101 29.89 -23.92 -3.98
C VAL A 101 31.15 -24.03 -3.14
N VAL A 102 31.19 -23.32 -2.02
CA VAL A 102 32.32 -23.29 -1.09
C VAL A 102 32.27 -24.50 -0.15
N ARG A 103 31.06 -24.92 0.25
CA ARG A 103 30.82 -26.02 1.19
C ARG A 103 29.48 -26.68 0.93
N GLY A 104 29.39 -28.00 1.07
CA GLY A 104 28.15 -28.77 0.88
C GLY A 104 27.79 -28.97 -0.59
N GLY A 105 26.50 -28.78 -0.93
CA GLY A 105 26.00 -28.82 -2.31
C GLY A 105 25.84 -30.20 -2.93
N THR A 106 26.21 -31.28 -2.23
CA THR A 106 26.01 -32.67 -2.68
C THR A 106 25.72 -33.57 -1.49
N ARG A 107 24.68 -34.41 -1.62
CA ARG A 107 24.29 -35.37 -0.58
C ARG A 107 25.36 -36.45 -0.40
N SER A 108 25.55 -36.89 0.85
CA SER A 108 26.46 -38.00 1.16
C SER A 108 25.78 -39.35 0.91
N PHE A 109 26.58 -40.37 0.60
CA PHE A 109 26.08 -41.74 0.49
C PHE A 109 25.48 -42.21 1.82
N GLY A 110 24.19 -42.56 1.84
CA GLY A 110 23.46 -42.95 3.05
C GLY A 110 22.64 -41.82 3.70
N ASP A 111 22.65 -40.60 3.14
CA ASP A 111 21.70 -39.57 3.55
C ASP A 111 20.26 -39.96 3.18
N PRO A 112 19.25 -39.68 4.03
CA PRO A 112 17.85 -39.78 3.65
C PRO A 112 17.57 -38.96 2.39
N GLU A 113 16.65 -39.42 1.53
CA GLU A 113 16.36 -38.75 0.26
C GLU A 113 15.85 -37.30 0.44
N ASN A 114 15.21 -37.02 1.56
CA ASN A 114 14.73 -35.71 1.94
C ASN A 114 15.76 -34.88 2.75
N TYR A 115 17.01 -35.32 2.87
CA TYR A 115 18.06 -34.55 3.52
C TYR A 115 18.89 -33.74 2.51
N TYR A 116 19.21 -32.50 2.85
CA TYR A 116 20.16 -31.68 2.11
C TYR A 116 21.21 -31.09 3.05
N PRO A 117 22.51 -31.20 2.75
CA PRO A 117 23.55 -30.73 3.66
C PRO A 117 23.57 -29.19 3.73
N PRO A 118 23.97 -28.60 4.88
CA PRO A 118 24.21 -27.17 4.95
C PRO A 118 25.19 -26.73 3.83
N THR A 119 24.85 -25.70 3.09
CA THR A 119 25.56 -25.36 1.85
C THR A 119 25.86 -23.86 1.79
N ILE A 120 27.08 -23.50 1.36
CA ILE A 120 27.49 -22.13 1.10
C ILE A 120 27.72 -21.97 -0.40
N VAL A 121 27.05 -21.00 -1.01
CA VAL A 121 27.21 -20.66 -2.43
C VAL A 121 27.64 -19.21 -2.55
N GLN A 122 28.76 -18.96 -3.22
CA GLN A 122 29.34 -17.65 -3.44
C GLN A 122 29.20 -17.22 -4.91
N GLY A 123 29.23 -15.91 -5.19
CA GLY A 123 29.20 -15.38 -6.55
C GLY A 123 27.78 -15.27 -7.09
N MET A 124 26.80 -15.12 -6.19
CA MET A 124 25.40 -15.09 -6.56
C MET A 124 25.01 -13.73 -7.11
N THR A 125 24.19 -13.72 -8.15
CA THR A 125 23.71 -12.49 -8.80
C THR A 125 22.20 -12.50 -8.96
N HIS A 126 21.60 -11.33 -9.14
CA HIS A 126 20.14 -11.19 -9.27
C HIS A 126 19.56 -11.81 -10.55
N SER A 127 20.39 -12.11 -11.56
CA SER A 127 19.94 -12.78 -12.78
C SER A 127 19.64 -14.27 -12.58
N MET A 128 20.28 -14.91 -11.59
CA MET A 128 20.16 -16.34 -11.31
C MET A 128 18.77 -16.71 -10.76
N GLN A 129 18.29 -17.94 -11.04
CA GLN A 129 16.96 -18.36 -10.57
C GLN A 129 16.83 -18.38 -9.05
N ALA A 130 17.90 -18.74 -8.33
CA ALA A 130 17.90 -18.74 -6.86
C ALA A 130 17.68 -17.35 -6.21
N SER A 131 17.79 -16.27 -7.00
CA SER A 131 17.47 -14.91 -6.57
C SER A 131 15.99 -14.55 -6.78
N LYS A 132 15.33 -15.22 -7.74
CA LYS A 132 13.94 -14.97 -8.17
C LYS A 132 12.96 -15.91 -7.48
N GLU A 133 13.38 -17.16 -7.28
CA GLU A 133 12.64 -18.16 -6.52
C GLU A 133 13.13 -18.23 -5.09
N GLU A 134 12.22 -18.56 -4.17
CA GLU A 134 12.57 -18.74 -2.77
C GLU A 134 13.44 -19.98 -2.56
N LEU A 135 14.68 -19.73 -2.12
CA LEU A 135 15.68 -20.74 -1.78
C LEU A 135 15.50 -21.20 -0.32
N PHE A 136 14.52 -22.09 -0.13
CA PHE A 136 14.35 -22.82 1.12
C PHE A 136 15.47 -23.85 1.32
N GLY A 137 15.64 -24.27 2.57
CA GLY A 137 16.66 -25.25 2.93
C GLY A 137 17.92 -24.60 3.51
N PRO A 138 18.89 -25.43 3.92
CA PRO A 138 20.05 -24.98 4.68
C PRO A 138 21.13 -24.40 3.75
N VAL A 139 20.77 -23.49 2.83
CA VAL A 139 21.68 -22.91 1.83
C VAL A 139 21.85 -21.41 2.04
N VAL A 140 23.09 -20.97 2.30
CA VAL A 140 23.48 -19.55 2.37
C VAL A 140 24.05 -19.13 1.01
N ALA A 141 23.39 -18.17 0.35
CA ALA A 141 23.84 -17.59 -0.92
C ALA A 141 24.45 -16.20 -0.67
N ILE A 142 25.67 -15.97 -1.18
CA ILE A 142 26.48 -14.78 -0.87
C ILE A 142 26.49 -13.80 -2.06
N TYR A 143 26.11 -12.55 -1.77
CA TYR A 143 26.00 -11.42 -2.69
C TYR A 143 26.89 -10.28 -2.17
N PRO A 144 28.17 -10.21 -2.57
CA PRO A 144 29.05 -9.14 -2.14
C PRO A 144 28.56 -7.77 -2.67
N PHE A 145 28.91 -6.69 -1.96
CA PHE A 145 28.63 -5.32 -2.39
C PHE A 145 29.78 -4.38 -1.98
N GLU A 146 29.99 -3.32 -2.75
CA GLU A 146 31.08 -2.35 -2.53
C GLU A 146 30.61 -1.12 -1.74
N SER A 147 29.34 -0.73 -1.91
CA SER A 147 28.80 0.50 -1.30
C SER A 147 27.36 0.36 -0.80
N GLN A 148 26.99 1.15 0.22
CA GLN A 148 25.62 1.16 0.74
C GLN A 148 24.56 1.53 -0.33
N PRO A 149 24.78 2.50 -1.25
CA PRO A 149 23.82 2.76 -2.33
C PRO A 149 23.64 1.57 -3.30
N GLU A 150 24.71 0.85 -3.60
CA GLU A 150 24.65 -0.38 -4.41
C GLU A 150 23.87 -1.47 -3.67
N LEU A 151 24.17 -1.69 -2.38
CA LEU A 151 23.42 -2.61 -1.53
C LEU A 151 21.93 -2.31 -1.52
N LEU A 152 21.54 -1.05 -1.32
CA LEU A 152 20.13 -0.65 -1.29
C LEU A 152 19.46 -0.91 -2.63
N ARG A 153 20.14 -0.65 -3.75
CA ARG A 153 19.65 -0.97 -5.09
C ARG A 153 19.45 -2.48 -5.24
N MET A 154 20.45 -3.28 -4.89
CA MET A 154 20.41 -4.75 -4.96
C MET A 154 19.31 -5.35 -4.07
N ALA A 155 19.22 -4.90 -2.82
CA ALA A 155 18.21 -5.37 -1.88
C ALA A 155 16.80 -5.04 -2.39
N ASN A 156 16.59 -3.79 -2.83
CA ASN A 156 15.29 -3.27 -3.24
C ASN A 156 14.81 -3.72 -4.63
N ASP A 157 15.69 -4.26 -5.48
CA ASP A 157 15.35 -4.77 -6.82
C ASP A 157 14.57 -6.10 -6.77
N ALA A 158 14.51 -6.78 -5.62
CA ALA A 158 13.75 -8.01 -5.49
C ALA A 158 12.22 -7.78 -5.60
N ASP A 159 11.53 -8.67 -6.33
CA ASP A 159 10.05 -8.66 -6.46
C ASP A 159 9.32 -9.03 -5.15
N VAL A 160 10.04 -9.65 -4.22
CA VAL A 160 9.55 -10.09 -2.90
C VAL A 160 10.19 -9.25 -1.80
N GLY A 161 9.50 -9.08 -0.68
CA GLY A 161 10.01 -8.38 0.49
C GLY A 161 9.28 -8.71 1.78
N LEU A 162 9.98 -9.31 2.75
CA LEU A 162 9.40 -9.71 4.04
C LEU A 162 10.24 -9.15 5.20
N GLY A 163 11.35 -9.81 5.53
CA GLY A 163 12.30 -9.37 6.55
C GLY A 163 13.65 -8.91 5.98
N ALA A 164 14.44 -8.18 6.77
CA ALA A 164 15.86 -7.94 6.54
C ALA A 164 16.61 -7.85 7.87
N TYR A 165 17.92 -8.07 7.82
CA TYR A 165 18.79 -8.02 8.98
C TYR A 165 20.00 -7.14 8.67
N VAL A 166 20.32 -6.22 9.57
CA VAL A 166 21.40 -5.25 9.42
C VAL A 166 22.35 -5.35 10.61
N TYR A 167 23.62 -5.66 10.35
CA TYR A 167 24.67 -5.73 11.35
C TYR A 167 25.67 -4.60 11.16
N THR A 168 25.79 -3.77 12.20
CA THR A 168 26.73 -2.63 12.27
C THR A 168 26.78 -2.09 13.71
N ASP A 169 27.94 -1.57 14.11
CA ASP A 169 28.10 -0.85 15.37
C ASP A 169 27.69 0.64 15.25
N THR A 170 27.44 1.12 14.03
CA THR A 170 27.08 2.51 13.74
C THR A 170 25.55 2.70 13.72
N LEU A 171 24.98 3.32 14.76
CA LEU A 171 23.54 3.57 14.87
C LEU A 171 22.94 4.31 13.66
N ASN A 172 23.63 5.34 13.17
CA ASN A 172 23.16 6.12 12.01
C ASN A 172 23.11 5.26 10.73
N GLN A 173 24.07 4.36 10.55
CA GLN A 173 24.12 3.45 9.40
C GLN A 173 23.02 2.39 9.52
N ALA A 174 22.80 1.84 10.72
CA ALA A 174 21.71 0.90 11.00
C ALA A 174 20.35 1.53 10.68
N ARG A 175 20.06 2.71 11.26
CA ARG A 175 18.80 3.43 11.06
C ARG A 175 18.58 3.77 9.59
N ARG A 176 19.57 4.38 8.94
CA ARG A 176 19.49 4.74 7.52
C ARG A 176 19.23 3.52 6.63
N THR A 177 19.91 2.40 6.88
CA THR A 177 19.73 1.18 6.09
C THR A 177 18.35 0.58 6.31
N ALA A 178 17.91 0.44 7.57
CA ALA A 178 16.59 -0.11 7.90
C ALA A 178 15.45 0.74 7.29
N GLU A 179 15.59 2.07 7.29
CA GLU A 179 14.59 2.96 6.71
C GLU A 179 14.56 2.90 5.17
N LEU A 180 15.71 2.79 4.50
CA LEU A 180 15.79 2.81 3.03
C LEU A 180 15.51 1.46 2.34
N LEU A 181 15.41 0.36 3.10
CA LEU A 181 15.02 -0.94 2.56
C LEU A 181 13.52 -0.97 2.24
N GLN A 182 13.18 -1.04 0.95
CA GLN A 182 11.81 -1.05 0.42
C GLN A 182 11.24 -2.47 0.25
N THR A 183 12.10 -3.50 0.22
CA THR A 183 11.71 -4.92 0.18
C THR A 183 11.61 -5.51 1.58
N THR A 184 11.23 -4.71 2.57
CA THR A 184 11.28 -5.14 3.96
C THR A 184 10.18 -4.47 4.76
N ALA A 185 9.27 -5.28 5.25
CA ALA A 185 8.31 -4.88 6.26
C ALA A 185 8.86 -5.03 7.68
N MET A 186 9.91 -5.83 7.88
CA MET A 186 10.52 -6.05 9.20
C MET A 186 12.04 -6.02 9.15
N ALA A 187 12.68 -5.05 9.82
CA ALA A 187 14.13 -4.96 9.89
C ALA A 187 14.65 -5.31 11.29
N GLY A 188 15.58 -6.25 11.39
CA GLY A 188 16.33 -6.56 12.61
C GLY A 188 17.71 -5.93 12.59
N VAL A 189 18.01 -5.05 13.54
CA VAL A 189 19.33 -4.46 13.73
C VAL A 189 20.07 -5.22 14.82
N ASN A 190 21.23 -5.80 14.49
CA ASN A 190 22.07 -6.61 15.39
C ASN A 190 21.29 -7.74 16.11
N THR A 191 20.27 -8.28 15.46
CA THR A 191 19.44 -9.41 15.95
C THR A 191 19.17 -10.40 14.82
N GLY A 192 19.05 -11.69 15.15
CA GLY A 192 18.69 -12.76 14.22
C GLY A 192 17.24 -13.23 14.34
N VAL A 193 16.50 -12.72 15.33
CA VAL A 193 15.11 -13.07 15.58
C VAL A 193 14.31 -11.76 15.67
N ILE A 194 13.32 -11.63 14.80
CA ILE A 194 12.47 -10.44 14.64
C ILE A 194 10.98 -10.77 14.81
N SER A 195 10.65 -11.99 15.21
CA SER A 195 9.27 -12.44 15.43
C SER A 195 8.91 -12.30 16.90
N ASP A 196 7.90 -11.49 17.21
CA ASP A 196 7.34 -11.30 18.55
C ASP A 196 5.81 -11.07 18.46
N PRO A 197 4.98 -11.65 19.35
CA PRO A 197 3.52 -11.49 19.30
C PRO A 197 3.01 -10.05 19.35
N VAL A 198 3.75 -9.11 19.97
CA VAL A 198 3.29 -7.71 20.10
C VAL A 198 3.66 -6.83 18.91
N ALA A 199 4.57 -7.29 18.07
CA ALA A 199 5.09 -6.50 16.96
C ALA A 199 4.63 -7.10 15.62
N PRO A 200 3.96 -6.30 14.77
CA PRO A 200 3.35 -6.82 13.56
C PRO A 200 4.39 -7.31 12.57
N PHE A 201 4.09 -8.40 11.88
CA PHE A 201 4.89 -8.92 10.77
C PHE A 201 4.04 -8.97 9.52
N GLY A 202 4.65 -8.75 8.35
CA GLY A 202 3.96 -9.09 7.11
C GLY A 202 4.70 -8.76 5.83
N GLY A 203 4.18 -9.14 4.67
CA GLY A 203 4.84 -8.91 3.37
C GLY A 203 4.68 -7.50 2.79
N VAL A 204 5.59 -7.15 1.85
CA VAL A 204 5.44 -6.09 0.86
C VAL A 204 5.72 -6.63 -0.54
N LYS A 205 5.27 -5.92 -1.59
CA LYS A 205 5.36 -6.37 -2.98
C LYS A 205 4.69 -7.75 -3.18
N HIS A 206 5.35 -8.71 -3.82
CA HIS A 206 4.80 -10.04 -4.04
C HIS A 206 4.85 -10.95 -2.81
N SER A 207 5.39 -10.49 -1.67
CA SER A 207 5.37 -11.24 -0.41
C SER A 207 4.03 -11.13 0.34
N GLY A 208 3.04 -10.46 -0.25
CA GLY A 208 1.70 -10.32 0.33
C GLY A 208 1.40 -8.90 0.79
N PHE A 209 0.27 -8.77 1.46
CA PHE A 209 -0.31 -7.51 1.93
C PHE A 209 -1.04 -7.77 3.24
N GLU A 210 -1.08 -6.76 4.13
CA GLU A 210 -1.58 -6.81 5.53
C GLU A 210 -0.49 -7.19 6.55
N ARG A 211 -0.82 -7.20 7.84
CA ARG A 211 0.09 -7.56 8.92
C ARG A 211 -0.57 -8.53 9.88
N GLU A 212 0.20 -9.48 10.40
CA GLU A 212 -0.19 -10.37 11.49
C GLU A 212 0.56 -9.98 12.78
N GLY A 213 -0.06 -10.21 13.95
CA GLY A 213 0.53 -9.86 15.25
C GLY A 213 0.40 -8.38 15.65
N GLY A 214 0.61 -8.12 16.93
CA GLY A 214 0.38 -6.81 17.55
C GLY A 214 -1.07 -6.31 17.41
N ARG A 215 -1.28 -5.03 17.71
CA ARG A 215 -2.59 -4.38 17.52
C ARG A 215 -3.00 -4.32 16.04
N ILE A 216 -2.04 -4.06 15.14
CA ILE A 216 -2.34 -3.89 13.71
C ILE A 216 -2.90 -5.19 13.12
N GLY A 217 -2.38 -6.35 13.50
CA GLY A 217 -2.96 -7.62 13.06
C GLY A 217 -4.37 -7.86 13.59
N ILE A 218 -4.73 -7.35 14.78
CA ILE A 218 -6.12 -7.41 15.26
C ILE A 218 -7.03 -6.56 14.38
N ASP A 219 -6.58 -5.36 13.98
CA ASP A 219 -7.35 -4.44 13.15
C ASP A 219 -7.70 -5.05 11.77
N GLU A 220 -6.85 -5.94 11.21
CA GLU A 220 -7.12 -6.67 9.94
C GLU A 220 -8.25 -7.72 10.06
N PHE A 221 -8.46 -8.28 11.26
CA PHE A 221 -9.58 -9.21 11.53
C PHE A 221 -10.86 -8.49 11.95
N GLN A 222 -10.89 -7.16 11.89
CA GLN A 222 -12.04 -6.34 12.24
C GLN A 222 -12.61 -5.65 11.01
N ILE A 223 -13.93 -5.62 10.89
CA ILE A 223 -14.60 -4.69 9.99
C ILE A 223 -15.03 -3.49 10.82
N LEU A 224 -14.52 -2.31 10.46
CA LEU A 224 -14.90 -1.07 11.09
C LEU A 224 -16.37 -0.79 10.83
N LYS A 225 -17.13 -0.70 11.91
CA LYS A 225 -18.55 -0.37 11.88
C LYS A 225 -18.77 0.98 12.52
N ALA A 226 -19.33 1.90 11.76
CA ALA A 226 -19.71 3.21 12.26
C ALA A 226 -21.22 3.25 12.55
N SER A 227 -21.57 3.59 13.80
CA SER A 227 -22.94 3.98 14.18
C SER A 227 -22.94 5.46 14.53
N ARG A 228 -23.88 6.21 13.97
CA ARG A 228 -24.02 7.65 14.23
C ARG A 228 -25.35 7.97 14.89
N HIS A 229 -25.26 8.66 16.03
CA HIS A 229 -26.39 9.22 16.78
C HIS A 229 -26.29 10.75 16.74
N LEU A 230 -27.39 11.45 16.47
CA LEU A 230 -27.41 12.91 16.54
C LEU A 230 -28.44 13.36 17.57
N ALA A 231 -28.03 14.22 18.50
CA ALA A 231 -28.94 15.07 19.27
C ALA A 231 -29.09 16.40 18.51
N THR A 232 -30.31 16.86 18.30
CA THR A 232 -30.61 18.04 17.46
C THR A 232 -30.27 19.35 18.18
N LYS A 233 -29.35 20.14 17.59
CA LYS A 233 -29.42 21.62 17.44
C LYS A 233 -28.22 22.14 16.62
N GLY A 234 -28.49 23.04 15.67
CA GLY A 234 -27.54 23.52 14.65
C GLY A 234 -26.72 24.74 15.05
N THR A 235 -25.71 25.08 14.23
CA THR A 235 -24.96 26.35 14.29
C THR A 235 -24.31 26.69 12.94
N ALA A 236 -24.18 28.00 12.69
CA ALA A 236 -23.82 28.64 11.42
C ALA A 236 -22.30 28.90 11.25
N LEU A 237 -21.86 29.08 9.99
CA LEU A 237 -20.48 29.33 9.57
C LEU A 237 -20.17 30.83 9.39
N LEU A 238 -18.99 31.27 9.85
CA LEU A 238 -18.44 32.62 9.70
C LEU A 238 -17.36 32.66 8.60
N GLY A 239 -17.37 33.70 7.75
CA GLY A 239 -16.45 33.88 6.62
C GLY A 239 -15.23 34.77 6.91
N TYR A 240 -14.17 34.59 6.12
CA TYR A 240 -13.01 35.49 6.02
C TYR A 240 -12.58 35.66 4.54
N ARG A 241 -11.90 36.79 4.26
CA ARG A 241 -11.67 37.41 2.93
C ARG A 241 -10.17 37.53 2.60
N LEU A 242 -9.89 37.80 1.31
CA LEU A 242 -8.66 38.32 0.63
C LEU A 242 -7.77 37.22 -0.01
N GLN A 243 -7.05 37.38 -1.13
CA GLN A 243 -6.92 38.40 -2.18
C GLN A 243 -6.32 37.74 -3.45
N HIS A 244 -6.42 38.39 -4.61
CA HIS A 244 -6.22 37.82 -5.96
C HIS A 244 -4.76 37.65 -6.42
N VAL A 245 -4.48 36.58 -7.19
CA VAL A 245 -3.33 36.49 -8.11
C VAL A 245 -3.76 35.82 -9.43
N ARG A 246 -3.33 36.40 -10.56
CA ARG A 246 -3.65 36.02 -11.96
C ARG A 246 -2.76 34.87 -12.48
N PRO A 247 -3.26 33.98 -13.37
CA PRO A 247 -2.43 33.01 -14.08
C PRO A 247 -2.25 33.36 -15.58
N LEU A 248 -1.19 32.82 -16.19
CA LEU A 248 -0.95 32.78 -17.63
C LEU A 248 -0.78 31.30 -18.09
N SER A 249 -1.71 30.89 -18.95
CA SER A 249 -1.72 29.97 -20.13
C SER A 249 -0.52 29.03 -20.44
N THR A 250 -0.62 27.88 -21.13
CA THR A 250 -1.45 27.47 -22.30
C THR A 250 -1.64 25.93 -22.42
N ALA A 251 -2.89 25.47 -22.56
CA ALA A 251 -3.30 24.23 -23.24
C ALA A 251 -4.74 24.43 -23.78
N SER A 252 -5.22 23.64 -24.75
CA SER A 252 -6.54 23.86 -25.38
C SER A 252 -7.68 23.64 -24.36
N SER A 253 -8.17 24.73 -23.81
CA SER A 253 -9.38 24.77 -23.01
C SER A 253 -10.57 25.14 -23.90
N LYS A 254 -11.71 24.50 -23.67
CA LYS A 254 -12.98 24.92 -24.27
C LYS A 254 -13.78 25.68 -23.23
N THR A 255 -14.35 26.80 -23.65
CA THR A 255 -15.30 27.55 -22.81
C THR A 255 -16.69 26.97 -23.04
N ILE A 256 -17.36 26.60 -21.96
CA ILE A 256 -18.75 26.17 -21.96
C ILE A 256 -19.58 27.16 -21.14
N ASN A 257 -20.76 27.51 -21.63
CA ASN A 257 -21.69 28.34 -20.90
C ASN A 257 -22.61 27.44 -20.05
N VAL A 258 -22.51 27.56 -18.73
CA VAL A 258 -23.34 26.81 -17.79
C VAL A 258 -24.05 27.80 -16.88
N ALA A 259 -25.39 27.80 -16.92
CA ALA A 259 -26.22 28.70 -16.12
C ALA A 259 -25.83 30.18 -16.23
N GLY A 260 -25.43 30.64 -17.43
CA GLY A 260 -25.03 32.03 -17.70
C GLY A 260 -23.59 32.37 -17.29
N GLN A 261 -22.79 31.39 -16.86
CA GLN A 261 -21.36 31.54 -16.58
C GLN A 261 -20.51 30.85 -17.65
N ASP A 262 -19.52 31.57 -18.16
CA ASP A 262 -18.52 31.02 -19.07
C ASP A 262 -17.42 30.33 -18.27
N ILE A 263 -17.39 29.00 -18.33
CA ILE A 263 -16.43 28.17 -17.60
C ILE A 263 -15.44 27.58 -18.61
N SER A 264 -14.17 27.89 -18.42
CA SER A 264 -13.07 27.28 -19.16
C SER A 264 -12.75 25.91 -18.57
N VAL A 265 -12.84 24.86 -19.39
CA VAL A 265 -12.51 23.48 -19.03
C VAL A 265 -11.39 22.95 -19.93
N PRO A 266 -10.27 22.46 -19.36
CA PRO A 266 -9.25 21.76 -20.13
C PRO A 266 -9.82 20.48 -20.76
N THR A 267 -9.42 20.13 -21.99
CA THR A 267 -9.90 18.89 -22.66
C THR A 267 -8.84 17.79 -22.75
N GLY A 268 -7.58 18.12 -22.43
CA GLY A 268 -6.44 17.20 -22.48
C GLY A 268 -6.38 16.23 -21.30
N ILE A 269 -5.57 15.17 -21.43
CA ILE A 269 -5.16 14.35 -20.28
C ILE A 269 -4.19 15.14 -19.41
N PHE A 270 -4.23 14.96 -18.10
CA PHE A 270 -3.39 15.71 -17.14
C PHE A 270 -2.26 14.85 -16.63
N ILE A 271 -1.04 15.07 -17.11
CA ILE A 271 0.14 14.32 -16.67
C ILE A 271 1.28 15.29 -16.46
N ASN A 272 2.04 15.11 -15.38
CA ASN A 272 3.18 15.96 -15.06
C ASN A 272 2.84 17.46 -14.94
N ASN A 273 1.68 17.80 -14.34
CA ASN A 273 1.16 19.17 -14.28
C ASN A 273 0.86 19.83 -15.63
N GLU A 274 0.73 19.07 -16.71
CA GLU A 274 0.43 19.59 -18.04
C GLU A 274 -0.82 18.93 -18.61
N PHE A 275 -1.66 19.72 -19.26
CA PHE A 275 -2.76 19.22 -20.07
C PHE A 275 -2.28 18.98 -21.49
N ARG A 276 -2.29 17.74 -21.95
CA ARG A 276 -1.77 17.32 -23.25
C ARG A 276 -2.76 16.45 -24.03
N LYS A 277 -2.50 16.27 -25.31
CA LYS A 277 -3.28 15.35 -26.16
C LYS A 277 -2.99 13.90 -25.78
N ALA A 278 -3.98 13.03 -25.96
CA ALA A 278 -3.76 11.60 -25.78
C ALA A 278 -2.85 11.06 -26.89
N ILE A 279 -1.98 10.11 -26.57
CA ILE A 279 -1.06 9.48 -27.54
C ILE A 279 -1.85 8.81 -28.67
N GLY A 280 -3.02 8.24 -28.35
CA GLY A 280 -3.91 7.63 -29.34
C GLY A 280 -4.56 8.63 -30.30
N GLY A 281 -4.59 9.93 -29.96
CA GLY A 281 -5.19 10.99 -30.78
C GLY A 281 -6.71 10.87 -30.98
N THR A 282 -7.39 9.99 -30.24
CA THR A 282 -8.84 9.83 -30.27
C THR A 282 -9.52 10.71 -29.22
N THR A 283 -10.75 11.13 -29.50
CA THR A 283 -11.58 11.89 -28.56
C THR A 283 -12.91 11.17 -28.35
N PHE A 284 -13.58 11.48 -27.24
CA PHE A 284 -14.95 11.05 -27.01
C PHE A 284 -15.81 12.22 -26.52
N GLY A 285 -17.10 12.18 -26.86
CA GLY A 285 -18.08 13.19 -26.50
C GLY A 285 -18.60 13.00 -25.08
N VAL A 286 -18.66 14.08 -24.31
CA VAL A 286 -19.34 14.10 -23.00
C VAL A 286 -20.79 14.52 -23.23
N GLU A 287 -21.74 13.70 -22.80
CA GLU A 287 -23.18 13.94 -22.99
C GLU A 287 -23.77 14.72 -21.81
N ASN A 288 -24.65 15.68 -22.10
CA ASN A 288 -25.43 16.38 -21.10
C ASN A 288 -26.64 15.53 -20.69
N PRO A 289 -26.74 15.07 -19.44
CA PRO A 289 -27.81 14.19 -18.97
C PRO A 289 -29.20 14.85 -19.00
N VAL A 290 -29.30 16.19 -19.04
CA VAL A 290 -30.57 16.92 -19.12
C VAL A 290 -31.13 16.94 -20.53
N THR A 291 -30.25 17.01 -21.55
CA THR A 291 -30.66 17.23 -22.95
C THR A 291 -30.36 16.07 -23.89
N GLY A 292 -29.53 15.12 -23.47
CA GLY A 292 -28.99 14.04 -24.31
C GLY A 292 -28.06 14.52 -25.43
N LYS A 293 -27.66 15.80 -25.40
CA LYS A 293 -26.78 16.40 -26.40
C LYS A 293 -25.35 16.41 -25.92
N GLU A 294 -24.42 16.28 -26.84
CA GLU A 294 -23.00 16.42 -26.56
C GLU A 294 -22.67 17.84 -26.06
N ILE A 295 -21.96 17.93 -24.94
CA ILE A 295 -21.43 19.16 -24.36
C ILE A 295 -20.15 19.53 -25.12
N LEU A 296 -19.17 18.63 -25.13
CA LEU A 296 -17.88 18.81 -25.79
C LEU A 296 -17.13 17.47 -25.96
N GLN A 297 -16.26 17.41 -26.97
CA GLN A 297 -15.25 16.36 -27.15
C GLN A 297 -14.03 16.59 -26.25
N ILE A 298 -13.61 15.56 -25.53
CA ILE A 298 -12.35 15.49 -24.77
C ILE A 298 -11.43 14.36 -25.27
N GLU A 299 -10.14 14.47 -24.99
CA GLU A 299 -9.15 13.45 -25.33
C GLU A 299 -9.47 12.11 -24.66
N GLU A 300 -9.32 11.01 -25.39
CA GLU A 300 -9.50 9.65 -24.88
C GLU A 300 -8.14 9.02 -24.56
N GLY A 301 -7.84 8.84 -23.28
CA GLY A 301 -6.66 8.11 -22.85
C GLY A 301 -6.71 6.64 -23.27
N LYS A 302 -5.55 6.08 -23.54
CA LYS A 302 -5.30 4.66 -23.80
C LYS A 302 -4.26 4.11 -22.84
N GLU A 303 -3.95 2.82 -22.96
CA GLU A 303 -2.91 2.15 -22.18
C GLU A 303 -1.55 2.85 -22.27
N ALA A 304 -1.18 3.40 -23.44
CA ALA A 304 0.06 4.15 -23.59
C ALA A 304 0.12 5.39 -22.68
N ASP A 305 -0.99 6.11 -22.54
CA ASP A 305 -1.10 7.28 -21.67
C ASP A 305 -1.05 6.88 -20.18
N VAL A 306 -1.66 5.75 -19.83
CA VAL A 306 -1.56 5.16 -18.48
C VAL A 306 -0.11 4.82 -18.15
N ASN A 307 0.60 4.16 -19.06
CA ASN A 307 2.00 3.79 -18.87
C ASN A 307 2.88 5.03 -18.65
N GLU A 308 2.63 6.11 -19.40
CA GLU A 308 3.36 7.35 -19.22
C GLU A 308 3.02 8.06 -17.89
N ALA A 309 1.74 8.07 -17.49
CA ALA A 309 1.29 8.60 -16.21
C ALA A 309 1.92 7.84 -15.03
N VAL A 310 1.94 6.50 -15.09
CA VAL A 310 2.55 5.65 -14.07
C VAL A 310 4.06 5.85 -14.03
N LYS A 311 4.73 5.93 -15.18
CA LYS A 311 6.18 6.21 -15.25
C LYS A 311 6.51 7.56 -14.60
N THR A 312 5.71 8.58 -14.87
CA THR A 312 5.87 9.92 -14.29
C THR A 312 5.64 9.88 -12.78
N ALA A 313 4.51 9.32 -12.33
CA ALA A 313 4.20 9.16 -10.91
C ALA A 313 5.30 8.40 -10.17
N ARG A 314 5.82 7.32 -10.76
CA ARG A 314 6.90 6.53 -10.19
C ARG A 314 8.21 7.32 -10.09
N ALA A 315 8.55 8.09 -11.11
CA ALA A 315 9.74 8.95 -11.09
C ALA A 315 9.64 10.00 -9.98
N THR A 316 8.50 10.68 -9.87
CA THR A 316 8.22 11.65 -8.79
C THR A 316 8.19 10.99 -7.42
N PHE A 317 7.68 9.76 -7.29
CA PHE A 317 7.71 9.05 -6.01
C PHE A 317 9.15 8.69 -5.59
N ARG A 318 9.97 8.23 -6.54
CA ARG A 318 11.35 7.79 -6.29
C ARG A 318 12.34 8.93 -6.07
N ASN A 319 12.09 10.13 -6.62
CA ASN A 319 12.98 11.28 -6.42
C ASN A 319 13.01 11.77 -4.95
N GLY A 320 12.00 11.39 -4.14
CA GLY A 320 11.91 11.73 -2.73
C GLY A 320 11.37 13.13 -2.42
N GLU A 321 11.28 14.02 -3.40
CA GLU A 321 10.84 15.42 -3.19
C GLU A 321 9.41 15.50 -2.64
N TRP A 322 8.53 14.59 -3.08
CA TRP A 322 7.16 14.49 -2.57
C TRP A 322 7.02 13.44 -1.46
N SER A 323 7.46 12.20 -1.72
CA SER A 323 7.25 11.06 -0.84
C SER A 323 7.94 11.19 0.52
N SER A 324 9.04 11.96 0.58
CA SER A 324 9.79 12.25 1.81
C SER A 324 9.67 13.72 2.24
N SER A 325 8.72 14.48 1.66
CA SER A 325 8.51 15.88 2.02
C SER A 325 8.02 16.03 3.46
N ASP A 326 8.11 17.25 3.99
CA ASP A 326 7.44 17.60 5.25
C ASP A 326 5.91 17.37 5.12
N PRO A 327 5.25 16.67 6.06
CA PRO A 327 3.80 16.52 6.05
C PRO A 327 3.03 17.84 6.10
N VAL A 328 3.56 18.88 6.76
CA VAL A 328 2.97 20.22 6.81
C VAL A 328 2.93 20.84 5.41
N TYR A 329 4.00 20.68 4.63
CA TYR A 329 4.03 21.13 3.23
C TYR A 329 2.93 20.47 2.39
N ARG A 330 2.71 19.16 2.56
CA ARG A 330 1.60 18.45 1.88
C ARG A 330 0.24 18.96 2.32
N ALA A 331 0.09 19.26 3.61
CA ALA A 331 -1.14 19.79 4.17
C ALA A 331 -1.49 21.17 3.62
N ASP A 332 -0.50 22.07 3.51
CA ASP A 332 -0.69 23.42 2.97
C ASP A 332 -1.19 23.40 1.53
N LEU A 333 -0.66 22.48 0.71
CA LEU A 333 -1.11 22.30 -0.67
C LEU A 333 -2.56 21.81 -0.74
N LEU A 334 -2.98 20.85 0.10
CA LEU A 334 -4.38 20.43 0.17
C LEU A 334 -5.31 21.54 0.68
N ARG A 335 -4.88 22.32 1.68
CA ARG A 335 -5.64 23.51 2.15
C ARG A 335 -5.82 24.52 1.03
N LYS A 336 -4.76 24.79 0.28
CA LYS A 336 -4.80 25.72 -0.85
C LYS A 336 -5.75 25.27 -1.95
N VAL A 337 -5.85 23.96 -2.24
CA VAL A 337 -6.88 23.45 -3.16
C VAL A 337 -8.28 23.72 -2.60
N ALA A 338 -8.52 23.45 -1.31
CA ALA A 338 -9.79 23.73 -0.67
C ALA A 338 -10.16 25.23 -0.71
N GLU A 339 -9.19 26.12 -0.48
CA GLU A 339 -9.36 27.57 -0.58
C GLU A 339 -9.67 28.02 -2.01
N LEU A 340 -9.00 27.44 -3.01
CA LEU A 340 -9.27 27.72 -4.42
C LEU A 340 -10.67 27.23 -4.83
N MET A 341 -11.09 26.06 -4.35
CA MET A 341 -12.46 25.57 -4.54
C MET A 341 -13.47 26.55 -3.94
N GLU A 342 -13.27 26.99 -2.69
CA GLU A 342 -14.17 27.94 -2.01
C GLU A 342 -14.22 29.31 -2.70
N ARG A 343 -13.07 29.81 -3.19
CA ARG A 343 -13.00 31.05 -3.96
C ARG A 343 -13.85 30.97 -5.23
N ASP A 344 -13.72 29.87 -5.97
CA ASP A 344 -14.33 29.69 -7.29
C ASP A 344 -15.58 28.79 -7.24
N LYS A 345 -16.26 28.71 -6.08
CA LYS A 345 -17.29 27.69 -5.76
C LYS A 345 -18.35 27.45 -6.84
N GLU A 346 -18.75 28.50 -7.55
CA GLU A 346 -19.79 28.41 -8.59
C GLU A 346 -19.33 27.54 -9.77
N GLN A 347 -18.03 27.52 -10.10
CA GLN A 347 -17.53 26.73 -11.23
C GLN A 347 -17.56 25.22 -10.94
N PRO A 348 -16.98 24.68 -9.84
CA PRO A 348 -17.10 23.27 -9.51
C PRO A 348 -18.55 22.81 -9.36
N ILE A 349 -19.42 23.62 -8.77
CA ILE A 349 -20.85 23.29 -8.59
C ILE A 349 -21.55 23.21 -9.96
N ALA A 350 -21.35 24.19 -10.83
CA ALA A 350 -21.96 24.21 -12.16
C ALA A 350 -21.48 23.03 -13.02
N LEU A 351 -20.20 22.67 -12.95
CA LEU A 351 -19.67 21.50 -13.65
C LEU A 351 -20.21 20.18 -13.10
N GLU A 352 -20.29 20.02 -11.78
CA GLU A 352 -20.90 18.84 -11.15
C GLU A 352 -22.36 18.67 -11.62
N MET A 353 -23.13 19.76 -11.62
CA MET A 353 -24.51 19.73 -12.13
C MET A 353 -24.58 19.35 -13.61
N LEU A 354 -23.68 19.89 -14.43
CA LEU A 354 -23.66 19.64 -15.87
C LEU A 354 -23.30 18.18 -16.19
N ASP A 355 -22.31 17.63 -15.48
CA ASP A 355 -21.84 16.25 -15.67
C ASP A 355 -22.89 15.24 -15.17
N THR A 356 -23.47 15.45 -13.98
CA THR A 356 -24.29 14.42 -13.34
C THR A 356 -25.79 14.63 -13.46
N GLY A 357 -26.24 15.81 -13.90
CA GLY A 357 -27.65 16.20 -13.89
C GLY A 357 -28.20 16.48 -12.49
N LYS A 358 -27.34 16.68 -11.49
CA LYS A 358 -27.77 17.01 -10.12
C LYS A 358 -28.35 18.41 -10.06
N THR A 359 -29.27 18.60 -9.13
CA THR A 359 -29.78 19.94 -8.85
C THR A 359 -28.69 20.80 -8.18
N TYR A 360 -28.77 22.11 -8.38
CA TYR A 360 -27.90 23.06 -7.67
C TYR A 360 -27.95 22.85 -6.16
N GLN A 361 -29.13 22.60 -5.59
CA GLN A 361 -29.29 22.36 -4.16
C GLN A 361 -28.47 21.15 -3.70
N GLN A 362 -28.50 20.03 -4.41
CA GLN A 362 -27.71 18.84 -4.05
C GLN A 362 -26.19 19.13 -4.15
N ALA A 363 -25.74 19.67 -5.28
CA ALA A 363 -24.32 19.94 -5.52
C ALA A 363 -23.74 20.97 -4.51
N SER A 364 -24.48 22.03 -4.21
CA SER A 364 -24.04 23.12 -3.30
C SER A 364 -24.13 22.79 -1.81
N THR A 365 -25.05 21.92 -1.39
CA THR A 365 -25.27 21.64 0.05
C THR A 365 -24.64 20.34 0.53
N LEU A 366 -24.37 19.39 -0.38
CA LEU A 366 -23.80 18.10 -0.05
C LEU A 366 -22.42 17.93 -0.68
N ASP A 367 -22.33 17.93 -2.00
CA ASP A 367 -21.15 17.46 -2.72
C ASP A 367 -19.98 18.43 -2.54
N PHE A 368 -20.21 19.72 -2.76
CA PHE A 368 -19.19 20.74 -2.65
C PHE A 368 -18.69 20.92 -1.20
N PRO A 369 -19.54 21.12 -0.18
CA PRO A 369 -19.08 21.19 1.21
C PRO A 369 -18.42 19.89 1.69
N GLY A 370 -18.94 18.73 1.28
CA GLY A 370 -18.36 17.42 1.54
C GLY A 370 -16.92 17.31 1.02
N SER A 371 -16.68 17.79 -0.19
CA SER A 371 -15.38 17.72 -0.86
C SER A 371 -14.36 18.66 -0.23
N VAL A 372 -14.75 19.92 0.03
CA VAL A 372 -13.91 20.90 0.73
C VAL A 372 -13.59 20.44 2.15
N GLY A 373 -14.59 19.92 2.88
CA GLY A 373 -14.43 19.40 4.22
C GLY A 373 -13.47 18.21 4.28
N THR A 374 -13.54 17.31 3.29
CA THR A 374 -12.62 16.17 3.15
C THR A 374 -11.17 16.64 3.00
N LEU A 375 -10.91 17.59 2.09
CA LEU A 375 -9.56 18.15 1.89
C LEU A 375 -9.02 18.79 3.18
N LYS A 376 -9.83 19.61 3.85
CA LYS A 376 -9.45 20.29 5.09
C LYS A 376 -9.21 19.31 6.24
N TYR A 377 -10.04 18.26 6.35
CA TYR A 377 -9.89 17.22 7.36
C TYR A 377 -8.56 16.49 7.23
N TYR A 378 -8.24 15.99 6.02
CA TYR A 378 -6.99 15.28 5.81
C TYR A 378 -5.77 16.18 5.91
N ALA A 379 -5.86 17.45 5.48
CA ALA A 379 -4.82 18.43 5.77
C ALA A 379 -4.58 18.61 7.29
N GLY A 380 -5.59 18.36 8.13
CA GLY A 380 -5.44 18.34 9.58
C GLY A 380 -4.72 17.10 10.14
N TYR A 381 -4.67 16.00 9.38
CA TYR A 381 -4.08 14.71 9.78
C TYR A 381 -2.62 14.52 9.36
N ALA A 382 -2.07 15.41 8.54
CA ALA A 382 -0.79 15.21 7.88
C ALA A 382 0.36 14.83 8.81
N ASP A 383 0.47 15.52 9.94
CA ASP A 383 1.49 15.36 10.99
C ASP A 383 1.01 14.48 12.16
N LYS A 384 -0.13 13.80 12.00
CA LYS A 384 -0.79 12.99 13.05
C LYS A 384 -0.92 11.51 12.67
N VAL A 385 -0.23 11.09 11.62
CA VAL A 385 -0.09 9.66 11.29
C VAL A 385 0.93 9.06 12.23
N HIS A 386 0.45 8.53 13.35
CA HIS A 386 1.31 8.06 14.44
C HIS A 386 1.77 6.60 14.27
N GLU A 387 2.88 6.33 14.94
CA GLU A 387 3.59 5.06 14.97
C GLU A 387 3.46 4.41 16.35
N LEU A 388 3.75 3.11 16.44
CA LEU A 388 3.76 2.36 17.69
C LEU A 388 5.19 2.12 18.13
N THR A 389 5.49 2.31 19.41
CA THR A 389 6.77 1.94 20.02
C THR A 389 6.54 0.88 21.09
N SER A 390 7.38 -0.15 21.13
CA SER A 390 7.38 -1.18 22.16
C SER A 390 8.75 -1.31 22.81
N LEU A 391 8.79 -1.04 24.12
CA LEU A 391 9.92 -1.32 25.02
C LEU A 391 9.69 -2.58 25.86
N ASN A 392 8.53 -3.23 25.69
CA ASN A 392 8.13 -4.39 26.48
C ASN A 392 8.75 -5.70 25.98
N ILE A 393 9.38 -5.67 24.80
CA ILE A 393 10.09 -6.83 24.25
C ILE A 393 11.43 -6.93 24.98
N PRO A 394 11.69 -8.03 25.73
CA PRO A 394 12.93 -8.15 26.49
C PRO A 394 14.17 -7.91 25.62
N LYS A 395 15.09 -7.08 26.13
CA LYS A 395 16.40 -6.79 25.52
C LYS A 395 16.35 -6.11 24.14
N THR A 396 15.19 -5.68 23.68
CA THR A 396 14.98 -5.13 22.33
C THR A 396 14.14 -3.86 22.39
N PHE A 397 14.46 -2.89 21.55
CA PHE A 397 13.59 -1.74 21.29
C PHE A 397 12.94 -1.92 19.93
N ALA A 398 11.61 -1.95 19.86
CA ALA A 398 10.90 -2.05 18.59
C ALA A 398 10.04 -0.81 18.34
N PHE A 399 9.95 -0.39 17.09
CA PHE A 399 8.96 0.61 16.67
C PHE A 399 8.40 0.27 15.29
N THR A 400 7.23 0.80 14.98
CA THR A 400 6.64 0.75 13.65
C THR A 400 6.86 2.07 12.93
N LYS A 401 6.96 2.04 11.60
CA LYS A 401 7.04 3.22 10.73
C LYS A 401 5.93 3.16 9.69
N ARG A 402 5.21 4.26 9.48
CA ARG A 402 4.14 4.35 8.46
C ARG A 402 4.70 5.02 7.20
N GLU A 403 5.02 4.22 6.19
CA GLU A 403 5.59 4.71 4.92
C GLU A 403 4.48 4.85 3.86
N PRO A 404 4.57 5.79 2.90
CA PRO A 404 3.65 5.79 1.76
C PRO A 404 3.77 4.50 0.97
N ILE A 405 2.66 4.00 0.44
CA ILE A 405 2.63 2.79 -0.40
C ILE A 405 3.38 2.99 -1.71
N GLY A 406 3.19 4.14 -2.38
CA GLY A 406 3.85 4.46 -3.65
C GLY A 406 2.94 5.10 -4.70
N VAL A 407 2.81 4.44 -5.85
CA VAL A 407 1.93 4.86 -6.95
C VAL A 407 0.56 4.25 -6.77
N CYS A 408 -0.45 5.08 -6.52
CA CYS A 408 -1.84 4.69 -6.31
C CYS A 408 -2.67 4.93 -7.58
N GLY A 409 -3.15 3.86 -8.19
CA GLY A 409 -4.18 3.90 -9.23
C GLY A 409 -5.56 4.14 -8.61
N GLN A 410 -6.28 5.17 -9.04
CA GLN A 410 -7.57 5.53 -8.45
C GLN A 410 -8.65 5.63 -9.52
N ILE A 411 -9.70 4.82 -9.44
CA ILE A 411 -10.76 4.74 -10.45
C ILE A 411 -12.07 5.16 -9.79
N ILE A 412 -12.65 6.28 -10.25
CA ILE A 412 -13.84 6.90 -9.63
C ILE A 412 -15.11 6.75 -10.50
N PRO A 413 -16.31 6.65 -9.88
CA PRO A 413 -17.57 6.51 -10.57
C PRO A 413 -18.17 7.85 -10.99
N TRP A 414 -19.34 7.80 -11.63
CA TRP A 414 -20.02 8.96 -12.20
C TRP A 414 -21.09 9.61 -11.31
N ASN A 415 -21.47 8.98 -10.20
CA ASN A 415 -22.60 9.43 -9.39
C ASN A 415 -22.25 10.59 -8.44
N PHE A 416 -21.01 10.67 -7.96
CA PHE A 416 -20.49 11.79 -7.14
C PHE A 416 -19.04 12.15 -7.53
N PRO A 417 -18.78 12.56 -8.78
CA PRO A 417 -17.44 12.72 -9.31
C PRO A 417 -16.57 13.69 -8.48
N LEU A 418 -17.07 14.86 -8.05
CA LEU A 418 -16.28 15.77 -7.18
C LEU A 418 -15.95 15.14 -5.80
N LEU A 419 -16.94 14.53 -5.17
CA LEU A 419 -16.78 13.94 -3.84
C LEU A 419 -15.85 12.73 -3.88
N MET A 420 -16.04 11.82 -4.84
CA MET A 420 -15.20 10.65 -5.01
C MET A 420 -13.78 11.02 -5.40
N PHE A 421 -13.59 12.07 -6.21
CA PHE A 421 -12.27 12.60 -6.51
C PHE A 421 -11.55 12.99 -5.21
N THR A 422 -12.17 13.81 -4.36
CA THR A 422 -11.55 14.27 -3.11
C THR A 422 -11.37 13.19 -2.05
N TRP A 423 -12.32 12.25 -1.91
CA TRP A 423 -12.21 11.09 -1.01
C TRP A 423 -11.02 10.20 -1.34
N LYS A 424 -10.69 10.08 -2.63
CA LYS A 424 -9.53 9.30 -3.09
C LYS A 424 -8.23 10.08 -2.94
N ILE A 425 -8.14 11.31 -3.45
CA ILE A 425 -6.86 12.02 -3.48
C ILE A 425 -6.41 12.52 -2.11
N ALA A 426 -7.31 12.95 -1.24
CA ALA A 426 -6.93 13.60 0.02
C ALA A 426 -6.14 12.66 0.95
N PRO A 427 -6.62 11.44 1.28
CA PRO A 427 -5.85 10.51 2.10
C PRO A 427 -4.61 9.95 1.39
N ALA A 428 -4.64 9.78 0.06
CA ALA A 428 -3.49 9.29 -0.70
C ALA A 428 -2.33 10.30 -0.72
N LEU A 429 -2.63 11.56 -1.05
CA LEU A 429 -1.64 12.61 -1.17
C LEU A 429 -1.07 13.00 0.20
N ILE A 430 -1.90 13.06 1.25
CA ILE A 430 -1.41 13.47 2.57
C ILE A 430 -0.43 12.46 3.18
N THR A 431 -0.59 11.18 2.87
CA THR A 431 0.30 10.10 3.29
C THR A 431 1.58 10.02 2.45
N GLY A 432 1.73 10.86 1.41
CA GLY A 432 2.95 10.94 0.59
C GLY A 432 2.93 10.08 -0.68
N ASN A 433 1.77 9.53 -1.05
CA ASN A 433 1.63 8.76 -2.30
C ASN A 433 1.54 9.67 -3.53
N THR A 434 1.83 9.10 -4.69
CA THR A 434 1.53 9.71 -5.99
C THR A 434 0.30 9.03 -6.59
N VAL A 435 -0.47 9.73 -7.41
CA VAL A 435 -1.76 9.27 -7.91
C VAL A 435 -1.79 9.22 -9.44
N VAL A 436 -2.36 8.14 -9.97
CA VAL A 436 -2.82 8.02 -11.35
C VAL A 436 -4.32 7.75 -11.33
N MET A 437 -5.11 8.77 -11.66
CA MET A 437 -6.56 8.73 -11.55
C MET A 437 -7.24 8.51 -12.90
N LYS A 438 -8.32 7.73 -12.90
CA LYS A 438 -9.27 7.60 -14.00
C LYS A 438 -10.66 8.03 -13.53
N SER A 439 -11.21 9.08 -14.15
CA SER A 439 -12.61 9.49 -13.93
C SER A 439 -13.56 8.67 -14.81
N ALA A 440 -14.83 8.60 -14.41
CA ALA A 440 -15.86 8.00 -15.26
C ALA A 440 -15.99 8.76 -16.59
N GLU A 441 -16.15 8.01 -17.67
CA GLU A 441 -16.34 8.54 -19.03
C GLU A 441 -17.58 9.44 -19.14
N ALA A 442 -18.60 9.20 -18.32
CA ALA A 442 -19.81 10.02 -18.30
C ALA A 442 -19.62 11.38 -17.61
N THR A 443 -18.64 11.53 -16.71
CA THR A 443 -18.49 12.73 -15.85
C THR A 443 -17.03 13.17 -15.65
N PRO A 444 -16.29 13.46 -16.72
CA PRO A 444 -14.87 13.78 -16.65
C PRO A 444 -14.57 15.27 -16.38
N LEU A 445 -15.54 16.18 -16.58
CA LEU A 445 -15.26 17.63 -16.65
C LEU A 445 -14.84 18.18 -15.30
N ILE A 446 -15.50 17.76 -14.22
CA ILE A 446 -15.15 18.21 -12.87
C ILE A 446 -13.78 17.67 -12.41
N ALA A 447 -13.40 16.46 -12.82
CA ALA A 447 -12.08 15.90 -12.51
C ALA A 447 -10.96 16.70 -13.20
N LEU A 448 -11.17 17.11 -14.46
CA LEU A 448 -10.25 17.99 -15.20
C LEU A 448 -10.14 19.36 -14.54
N LYS A 449 -11.27 19.91 -14.06
CA LYS A 449 -11.26 21.16 -13.31
C LYS A 449 -10.47 21.05 -12.00
N MET A 450 -10.62 19.95 -11.28
CA MET A 450 -9.85 19.69 -10.07
C MET A 450 -8.35 19.59 -10.35
N CYS A 451 -7.94 18.99 -11.47
CA CYS A 451 -6.54 18.96 -11.89
C CYS A 451 -5.99 20.38 -12.17
N GLU A 452 -6.79 21.26 -12.76
CA GLU A 452 -6.43 22.67 -12.94
C GLU A 452 -6.23 23.39 -11.59
N LEU A 453 -7.10 23.11 -10.60
CA LEU A 453 -6.96 23.67 -9.25
C LEU A 453 -5.73 23.12 -8.51
N ILE A 454 -5.41 21.84 -8.67
CA ILE A 454 -4.20 21.20 -8.12
C ILE A 454 -2.94 21.82 -8.72
N GLN A 455 -2.91 22.01 -10.04
CA GLN A 455 -1.82 22.71 -10.73
C GLN A 455 -1.65 24.13 -10.16
N LYS A 456 -2.74 24.89 -9.99
CA LYS A 456 -2.73 26.25 -9.42
C LYS A 456 -2.34 26.30 -7.94
N ALA A 457 -2.65 25.25 -7.18
CA ALA A 457 -2.21 25.14 -5.79
C ALA A 457 -0.68 25.00 -5.70
N GLY A 458 -0.03 24.47 -6.74
CA GLY A 458 1.43 24.35 -6.82
C GLY A 458 1.94 22.99 -6.33
N PHE A 459 1.17 21.93 -6.54
CA PHE A 459 1.66 20.57 -6.33
C PHE A 459 2.86 20.29 -7.24
N PRO A 460 3.87 19.50 -6.78
CA PRO A 460 4.96 19.09 -7.65
C PRO A 460 4.46 18.28 -8.85
N ALA A 461 5.16 18.39 -9.97
CA ALA A 461 4.78 17.72 -11.21
C ALA A 461 4.85 16.19 -11.06
N GLY A 462 3.81 15.51 -11.54
CA GLY A 462 3.70 14.04 -11.49
C GLY A 462 3.13 13.48 -10.18
N VAL A 463 2.88 14.32 -9.17
CA VAL A 463 2.21 13.90 -7.93
C VAL A 463 0.77 13.48 -8.18
N MET A 464 0.06 14.28 -8.98
CA MET A 464 -1.29 13.98 -9.45
C MET A 464 -1.26 13.84 -10.98
N ASN A 465 -1.78 12.73 -11.48
CA ASN A 465 -1.98 12.48 -12.90
C ASN A 465 -3.40 11.98 -13.09
N HIS A 466 -4.07 12.43 -14.15
CA HIS A 466 -5.43 12.05 -14.48
C HIS A 466 -5.52 11.71 -15.97
N VAL A 467 -6.06 10.53 -16.24
CA VAL A 467 -6.28 9.98 -17.57
C VAL A 467 -7.76 9.63 -17.69
N GLN A 468 -8.51 10.47 -18.40
CA GLN A 468 -9.89 10.17 -18.78
C GLN A 468 -9.94 9.11 -19.89
N GLY A 469 -11.02 8.33 -19.92
CA GLY A 469 -11.24 7.31 -20.95
C GLY A 469 -12.19 6.22 -20.45
N PHE A 470 -12.32 5.13 -21.20
CA PHE A 470 -13.23 4.04 -20.82
C PHE A 470 -12.61 3.10 -19.79
N GLY A 471 -13.46 2.41 -19.03
CA GLY A 471 -13.01 1.39 -18.08
C GLY A 471 -12.11 0.32 -18.71
N LYS A 472 -12.42 -0.13 -19.93
CA LYS A 472 -11.62 -1.14 -20.64
C LYS A 472 -10.26 -0.64 -21.13
N THR A 473 -10.17 0.62 -21.56
CA THR A 473 -8.98 1.18 -22.22
C THR A 473 -8.03 1.89 -21.26
N VAL A 474 -8.53 2.34 -20.10
CA VAL A 474 -7.75 3.05 -19.09
C VAL A 474 -7.83 2.37 -17.72
N GLY A 475 -9.04 2.00 -17.28
CA GLY A 475 -9.25 1.39 -15.97
C GLY A 475 -8.57 0.03 -15.81
N ASN A 476 -8.73 -0.87 -16.79
CA ASN A 476 -8.10 -2.19 -16.79
C ASN A 476 -6.56 -2.08 -16.82
N PRO A 477 -5.94 -1.29 -17.72
CA PRO A 477 -4.50 -1.05 -17.67
C PRO A 477 -3.99 -0.57 -16.32
N ILE A 478 -4.68 0.36 -15.64
CA ILE A 478 -4.31 0.78 -14.27
C ILE A 478 -4.34 -0.41 -13.30
N ALA A 479 -5.38 -1.25 -13.39
CA ALA A 479 -5.53 -2.40 -12.50
C ALA A 479 -4.49 -3.51 -12.74
N SER A 480 -4.08 -3.74 -14.00
CA SER A 480 -3.09 -4.76 -14.36
C SER A 480 -1.64 -4.25 -14.38
N HIS A 481 -1.40 -2.94 -14.23
CA HIS A 481 -0.05 -2.37 -14.35
C HIS A 481 0.89 -2.90 -13.26
N MET A 482 2.11 -3.30 -13.65
CA MET A 482 3.12 -3.88 -12.73
C MET A 482 3.75 -2.83 -11.80
N ASP A 483 3.87 -1.58 -12.26
CA ASP A 483 4.40 -0.47 -11.44
C ASP A 483 3.32 0.33 -10.67
N VAL A 484 2.09 -0.16 -10.54
CA VAL A 484 1.08 0.43 -9.65
C VAL A 484 1.06 -0.38 -8.35
N ASP A 485 1.25 0.27 -7.20
CA ASP A 485 1.38 -0.42 -5.91
C ASP A 485 0.03 -0.65 -5.22
N LYS A 486 -0.95 0.20 -5.52
CA LYS A 486 -2.31 0.13 -4.97
C LYS A 486 -3.35 0.54 -6.00
N VAL A 487 -4.50 -0.12 -6.00
CA VAL A 487 -5.71 0.33 -6.71
C VAL A 487 -6.82 0.65 -5.70
N ALA A 488 -7.41 1.84 -5.82
CA ALA A 488 -8.63 2.20 -5.12
C ALA A 488 -9.75 2.38 -6.14
N PHE A 489 -10.81 1.57 -6.04
CA PHE A 489 -11.92 1.58 -6.98
C PHE A 489 -13.25 1.80 -6.26
N THR A 490 -14.10 2.61 -6.87
CA THR A 490 -15.50 2.76 -6.44
C THR A 490 -16.41 2.55 -7.64
N GLY A 491 -17.38 1.63 -7.55
CA GLY A 491 -18.25 1.29 -8.68
C GLY A 491 -19.05 0.00 -8.53
N SER A 492 -19.24 -0.73 -9.63
CA SER A 492 -20.06 -1.96 -9.63
C SER A 492 -19.26 -3.20 -9.21
N THR A 493 -19.92 -4.11 -8.50
CA THR A 493 -19.36 -5.41 -8.07
C THR A 493 -18.84 -6.24 -9.25
N ALA A 494 -19.47 -6.15 -10.43
CA ALA A 494 -19.00 -6.87 -11.62
C ALA A 494 -17.62 -6.38 -12.11
N THR A 495 -17.40 -5.06 -12.10
CA THR A 495 -16.11 -4.45 -12.49
C THR A 495 -15.05 -4.73 -11.46
N GLU A 496 -15.42 -4.69 -10.18
CA GLU A 496 -14.54 -4.98 -9.06
C GLU A 496 -13.97 -6.40 -9.12
N ARG A 497 -14.80 -7.42 -9.37
CA ARG A 497 -14.29 -8.79 -9.57
C ARG A 497 -13.23 -8.87 -10.68
N ALA A 498 -13.34 -8.03 -11.73
CA ALA A 498 -12.32 -7.96 -12.77
C ALA A 498 -11.05 -7.24 -12.29
N ILE A 499 -11.17 -6.19 -11.49
CA ILE A 499 -10.03 -5.47 -10.87
C ILE A 499 -9.27 -6.37 -9.91
N LEU A 500 -9.97 -7.14 -9.06
CA LEU A 500 -9.36 -8.12 -8.15
C LEU A 500 -8.60 -9.20 -8.93
N LYS A 501 -9.20 -9.76 -9.99
CA LYS A 501 -8.52 -10.73 -10.87
C LYS A 501 -7.28 -10.11 -11.53
N SER A 502 -7.37 -8.87 -12.00
CA SER A 502 -6.25 -8.17 -12.65
C SER A 502 -5.11 -7.87 -11.68
N SER A 503 -5.45 -7.48 -10.45
CA SER A 503 -4.49 -7.23 -9.37
C SER A 503 -3.79 -8.53 -8.97
N ALA A 504 -4.56 -9.63 -8.83
CA ALA A 504 -4.03 -10.94 -8.51
C ALA A 504 -3.13 -11.52 -9.62
N ALA A 505 -3.50 -11.31 -10.89
CA ALA A 505 -2.75 -11.81 -12.04
C ALA A 505 -1.51 -10.98 -12.42
N SER A 506 -1.33 -9.80 -11.81
CA SER A 506 -0.19 -8.91 -12.08
C SER A 506 0.84 -8.97 -10.95
N ASN A 507 0.80 -8.02 -10.02
CA ASN A 507 1.82 -7.81 -8.99
C ASN A 507 1.28 -7.94 -7.55
N LEU A 508 0.09 -8.52 -7.36
CA LEU A 508 -0.56 -8.64 -6.04
C LEU A 508 -0.73 -7.29 -5.31
N LYS A 509 -0.87 -6.19 -6.05
CA LYS A 509 -1.08 -4.84 -5.52
C LYS A 509 -2.23 -4.77 -4.53
N LYS A 510 -2.13 -3.85 -3.56
CA LYS A 510 -3.18 -3.60 -2.57
C LYS A 510 -4.44 -3.08 -3.24
N VAL A 511 -5.62 -3.49 -2.77
CA VAL A 511 -6.90 -3.05 -3.34
C VAL A 511 -7.83 -2.53 -2.24
N THR A 512 -8.48 -1.39 -2.46
CA THR A 512 -9.60 -0.90 -1.64
C THR A 512 -10.81 -0.68 -2.54
N LEU A 513 -11.96 -1.20 -2.13
CA LEU A 513 -13.13 -1.36 -2.99
C LEU A 513 -14.36 -0.83 -2.27
N GLU A 514 -15.03 0.16 -2.86
CA GLU A 514 -16.34 0.65 -2.41
C GLU A 514 -17.38 0.35 -3.48
N LEU A 515 -18.43 -0.39 -3.12
CA LEU A 515 -19.32 -1.00 -4.11
C LEU A 515 -20.77 -0.74 -3.79
N GLY A 516 -21.62 -1.05 -4.78
CA GLY A 516 -23.06 -0.99 -4.63
C GLY A 516 -23.55 -1.78 -3.40
N GLY A 517 -24.69 -1.35 -2.88
CA GLY A 517 -25.39 -2.03 -1.79
C GLY A 517 -26.89 -2.07 -2.03
N LYS A 518 -27.58 -2.92 -1.26
CA LYS A 518 -29.04 -2.97 -1.19
C LYS A 518 -29.49 -2.74 0.24
N SER A 519 -29.44 -1.46 0.64
CA SER A 519 -29.55 -1.01 2.03
C SER A 519 -30.97 -1.14 2.61
N PRO A 520 -31.17 -1.92 3.68
CA PRO A 520 -32.49 -2.09 4.30
C PRO A 520 -32.81 -1.01 5.35
N LEU A 521 -34.11 -0.90 5.69
CA LEU A 521 -34.68 -0.08 6.77
C LEU A 521 -35.39 -0.96 7.81
N PRO A 522 -34.70 -1.55 8.80
CA PRO A 522 -35.25 -2.62 9.64
C PRO A 522 -36.00 -2.15 10.90
N ASP A 523 -36.89 -3.03 11.38
CA ASP A 523 -37.22 -3.22 12.81
C ASP A 523 -36.64 -4.58 13.29
N LEU A 524 -36.62 -4.84 14.61
CA LEU A 524 -36.07 -6.07 15.24
C LEU A 524 -36.60 -7.37 14.61
N SER A 525 -37.88 -7.41 14.22
CA SER A 525 -38.53 -8.58 13.60
C SER A 525 -38.06 -8.86 12.17
N LEU A 526 -37.34 -7.93 11.54
CA LEU A 526 -36.88 -8.00 10.15
C LEU A 526 -35.36 -8.18 10.01
N LEU A 527 -34.63 -8.41 11.11
CA LEU A 527 -33.17 -8.55 11.10
C LEU A 527 -32.67 -9.66 10.16
N VAL A 528 -33.30 -10.83 10.19
CA VAL A 528 -32.91 -11.97 9.33
C VAL A 528 -33.09 -11.62 7.85
N PRO A 529 -34.28 -11.17 7.38
CA PRO A 529 -34.43 -10.68 6.00
C PRO A 529 -33.49 -9.54 5.61
N CYS A 530 -33.15 -8.63 6.54
CA CYS A 530 -32.27 -7.50 6.24
C CYS A 530 -30.81 -7.93 6.04
N ASN A 531 -30.37 -8.98 6.72
CA ASN A 531 -29.03 -9.55 6.55
C ASN A 531 -28.97 -10.59 5.41
N ASP A 532 -30.10 -11.09 4.92
CA ASP A 532 -30.21 -12.05 3.81
C ASP A 532 -30.01 -11.39 2.43
N THR A 533 -28.80 -10.86 2.24
CA THR A 533 -28.35 -10.27 1.00
C THR A 533 -26.84 -10.44 0.87
N VAL A 534 -26.34 -10.49 -0.36
CA VAL A 534 -24.88 -10.53 -0.63
C VAL A 534 -24.19 -9.20 -0.35
N TYR A 535 -24.97 -8.12 -0.18
CA TYR A 535 -24.48 -6.76 0.05
C TYR A 535 -24.44 -6.38 1.54
N GLY A 536 -23.74 -5.29 1.85
CA GLY A 536 -23.58 -4.81 3.23
C GLY A 536 -23.03 -3.38 3.34
N LEU A 537 -23.36 -2.48 2.41
CA LEU A 537 -22.81 -1.11 2.42
C LEU A 537 -23.30 -0.30 3.62
N ALA A 538 -24.62 -0.06 3.67
CA ALA A 538 -25.24 0.74 4.70
C ALA A 538 -26.64 0.22 5.07
N ALA A 539 -27.14 0.63 6.24
CA ALA A 539 -28.51 0.38 6.70
C ALA A 539 -28.98 1.56 7.56
N ALA A 540 -30.29 1.67 7.82
CA ALA A 540 -30.78 2.62 8.81
C ALA A 540 -31.93 2.11 9.66
N VAL A 541 -31.94 2.53 10.92
CA VAL A 541 -32.92 2.13 11.93
C VAL A 541 -33.67 3.37 12.41
N HIS A 542 -34.99 3.37 12.30
CA HIS A 542 -35.84 4.44 12.81
C HIS A 542 -36.59 3.94 14.05
N THR A 543 -36.18 4.42 15.22
CA THR A 543 -36.80 4.02 16.49
C THR A 543 -36.59 5.06 17.57
N LYS A 544 -37.57 5.18 18.48
CA LYS A 544 -37.46 6.03 19.68
C LYS A 544 -36.82 5.31 20.87
N ASP A 545 -36.63 4.00 20.75
CA ASP A 545 -36.07 3.13 21.78
C ASP A 545 -34.56 2.98 21.56
N TYR A 546 -33.78 3.54 22.47
CA TYR A 546 -32.32 3.52 22.39
C TYR A 546 -31.72 2.10 22.49
N GLU A 547 -32.27 1.24 23.34
CA GLU A 547 -31.80 -0.14 23.47
C GLU A 547 -32.11 -0.95 22.20
N ARG A 548 -33.28 -0.72 21.59
CA ARG A 548 -33.60 -1.26 20.28
C ARG A 548 -32.61 -0.77 19.24
N ALA A 549 -32.30 0.53 19.20
CA ALA A 549 -31.33 1.07 18.26
C ALA A 549 -29.96 0.39 18.41
N LEU A 550 -29.43 0.26 19.63
CA LEU A 550 -28.15 -0.40 19.89
C LEU A 550 -28.16 -1.89 19.50
N ARG A 551 -29.21 -2.64 19.85
CA ARG A 551 -29.31 -4.06 19.49
C ARG A 551 -29.40 -4.28 17.98
N VAL A 552 -30.26 -3.52 17.30
CA VAL A 552 -30.46 -3.65 15.85
C VAL A 552 -29.21 -3.19 15.10
N THR A 553 -28.67 -2.03 15.45
CA THR A 553 -27.43 -1.54 14.82
C THR A 553 -26.31 -2.54 15.03
N GLY A 554 -26.11 -3.11 16.23
CA GLY A 554 -25.12 -4.15 16.50
C GLY A 554 -25.29 -5.40 15.63
N ALA A 555 -26.53 -5.87 15.44
CA ALA A 555 -26.86 -7.09 14.69
C ALA A 555 -26.84 -6.96 13.15
N LEU A 556 -26.87 -5.74 12.60
CA LEU A 556 -26.86 -5.54 11.14
C LEU A 556 -25.48 -5.81 10.52
N HIS A 557 -25.42 -6.59 9.44
CA HIS A 557 -24.19 -6.82 8.69
C HIS A 557 -23.99 -5.74 7.61
N ALA A 558 -23.88 -4.49 8.04
CA ALA A 558 -23.66 -3.32 7.21
C ALA A 558 -22.57 -2.42 7.81
N GLY A 559 -21.72 -1.80 6.97
CA GLY A 559 -20.57 -1.02 7.44
C GLY A 559 -20.94 0.33 8.04
N THR A 560 -21.95 0.99 7.46
CA THR A 560 -22.56 2.19 8.06
C THR A 560 -23.98 1.90 8.51
N THR A 561 -24.31 2.20 9.77
CA THR A 561 -25.71 2.18 10.23
C THR A 561 -26.14 3.55 10.73
N TRP A 562 -27.20 4.09 10.15
CA TRP A 562 -27.80 5.35 10.60
C TRP A 562 -28.95 5.10 11.59
N VAL A 563 -29.07 5.93 12.63
CA VAL A 563 -30.20 5.88 13.56
C VAL A 563 -30.99 7.17 13.49
N ASN A 564 -32.28 7.07 13.15
CA ASN A 564 -33.20 8.21 12.96
C ASN A 564 -32.71 9.23 11.92
N MET A 565 -31.88 8.79 10.97
CA MET A 565 -31.41 9.57 9.82
C MET A 565 -31.10 8.60 8.66
N TYR A 566 -30.86 9.14 7.47
CA TYR A 566 -30.45 8.36 6.30
C TYR A 566 -29.53 9.18 5.41
N ASN A 567 -28.58 8.51 4.74
CA ASN A 567 -27.71 9.11 3.72
C ASN A 567 -26.92 10.35 4.19
N PHE A 568 -26.51 10.36 5.46
CA PHE A 568 -25.61 11.38 6.00
C PHE A 568 -24.20 10.79 6.13
N VAL A 569 -23.25 11.29 5.34
CA VAL A 569 -21.84 10.88 5.42
C VAL A 569 -21.00 12.07 5.86
N HIS A 570 -20.00 11.81 6.69
CA HIS A 570 -19.07 12.83 7.17
C HIS A 570 -17.65 12.32 6.99
N TRP A 571 -16.78 13.16 6.42
CA TRP A 571 -15.39 12.82 6.11
C TRP A 571 -14.57 12.34 7.31
N SER A 572 -14.99 12.67 8.54
CA SER A 572 -14.31 12.21 9.76
C SER A 572 -14.68 10.80 10.22
N ILE A 573 -15.66 10.16 9.58
CA ILE A 573 -16.18 8.85 9.97
C ILE A 573 -15.86 7.86 8.84
N PRO A 574 -15.27 6.69 9.14
CA PRO A 574 -15.06 5.66 8.13
C PRO A 574 -16.37 5.25 7.47
N PHE A 575 -16.34 5.10 6.16
CA PHE A 575 -17.45 4.64 5.33
C PHE A 575 -16.94 3.48 4.49
N GLY A 576 -17.56 2.32 4.62
CA GLY A 576 -17.25 1.18 3.77
C GLY A 576 -18.24 0.04 3.91
N GLY A 577 -18.08 -0.98 3.08
CA GLY A 577 -19.02 -2.09 2.97
C GLY A 577 -18.63 -3.36 3.73
N TYR A 578 -19.64 -4.13 4.14
CA TYR A 578 -19.53 -5.54 4.48
C TYR A 578 -19.78 -6.42 3.23
N LYS A 579 -19.32 -7.67 3.28
CA LYS A 579 -19.60 -8.69 2.24
C LYS A 579 -19.15 -8.21 0.85
N GLU A 580 -19.97 -8.36 -0.18
CA GLU A 580 -19.66 -7.93 -1.56
C GLU A 580 -19.85 -6.41 -1.79
N SER A 581 -20.11 -5.62 -0.73
CA SER A 581 -20.23 -4.17 -0.85
C SER A 581 -18.89 -3.44 -0.69
N GLY A 582 -17.80 -4.12 -0.36
CA GLY A 582 -16.49 -3.49 -0.37
C GLY A 582 -15.41 -4.21 0.44
N LEU A 583 -14.18 -3.75 0.28
CA LEU A 583 -12.98 -4.18 1.03
C LEU A 583 -12.21 -2.93 1.46
N GLY A 584 -12.09 -2.75 2.78
CA GLY A 584 -11.51 -1.56 3.41
C GLY A 584 -12.48 -0.35 3.38
N PRO A 585 -12.24 0.67 4.23
CA PRO A 585 -13.05 1.88 4.26
C PRO A 585 -12.46 3.00 3.41
N GLU A 586 -13.32 3.95 3.03
CA GLU A 586 -12.99 5.33 2.74
C GLU A 586 -13.31 6.25 3.92
N CYS A 587 -12.84 7.50 3.89
CA CYS A 587 -13.05 8.48 4.95
C CYS A 587 -12.47 8.09 6.34
N GLY A 588 -12.55 9.02 7.28
CA GLY A 588 -12.05 8.88 8.65
C GLY A 588 -10.53 8.75 8.74
N GLU A 589 -10.04 8.49 9.95
CA GLU A 589 -8.63 8.20 10.20
C GLU A 589 -8.20 6.84 9.64
N ALA A 590 -9.11 5.85 9.67
CA ALA A 590 -8.83 4.47 9.30
C ALA A 590 -8.29 4.33 7.87
N VAL A 591 -8.78 5.12 6.91
CA VAL A 591 -8.31 5.06 5.51
C VAL A 591 -6.83 5.41 5.35
N LEU A 592 -6.23 6.16 6.29
CA LEU A 592 -4.80 6.49 6.27
C LEU A 592 -3.94 5.21 6.39
N GLY A 593 -4.43 4.21 7.12
CA GLY A 593 -3.81 2.88 7.18
C GLY A 593 -3.81 2.16 5.83
N TYR A 594 -4.81 2.41 4.98
CA TYR A 594 -4.92 1.81 3.64
C TYR A 594 -4.10 2.52 2.57
N TYR A 595 -3.54 3.69 2.88
CA TYR A 595 -2.60 4.43 2.03
C TYR A 595 -1.16 4.45 2.60
N THR A 596 -0.91 3.69 3.68
CA THR A 596 0.43 3.52 4.26
C THR A 596 0.82 2.05 4.33
N GLU A 597 2.12 1.81 4.36
CA GLU A 597 2.74 0.54 4.62
C GLU A 597 3.35 0.56 6.02
N THR A 598 3.09 -0.47 6.82
CA THR A 598 3.71 -0.55 8.15
C THR A 598 5.03 -1.29 8.05
N LYS A 599 6.14 -0.59 8.30
CA LYS A 599 7.44 -1.20 8.54
C LYS A 599 7.65 -1.38 10.04
N VAL A 600 8.28 -2.45 10.48
CA VAL A 600 8.62 -2.69 11.89
C VAL A 600 10.12 -2.82 12.01
N VAL A 601 10.72 -2.13 12.99
CA VAL A 601 12.16 -2.10 13.17
C VAL A 601 12.48 -2.53 14.60
N TYR A 602 13.33 -3.54 14.74
CA TYR A 602 13.85 -4.04 16.01
C TYR A 602 15.31 -3.63 16.17
N PHE A 603 15.64 -3.00 17.29
CA PHE A 603 16.99 -2.68 17.72
C PHE A 603 17.40 -3.56 18.88
N ASN A 604 18.46 -4.34 18.69
CA ASN A 604 19.16 -4.93 19.83
C ASN A 604 19.90 -3.81 20.58
N MET A 605 19.58 -3.64 21.86
CA MET A 605 20.15 -2.59 22.72
C MET A 605 21.50 -3.00 23.35
N GLY A 606 22.30 -3.80 22.64
CA GLY A 606 23.62 -4.25 23.09
C GLY A 606 23.60 -5.46 24.04
N PHE A 607 22.48 -6.19 24.12
CA PHE A 607 22.37 -7.35 24.98
C PHE A 607 22.70 -8.66 24.23
N PRO A 608 23.30 -9.66 24.91
CA PRO A 608 23.37 -11.01 24.38
C PRO A 608 21.94 -11.57 24.22
N ALA A 609 21.54 -11.85 22.97
CA ALA A 609 20.23 -12.45 22.72
C ALA A 609 20.16 -13.84 23.39
N PRO A 610 18.99 -14.25 23.90
CA PRO A 610 18.85 -15.48 24.68
C PRO A 610 19.29 -16.70 23.87
N ALA A 611 20.02 -17.62 24.52
CA ALA A 611 20.55 -18.85 23.93
C ALA A 611 19.46 -19.90 23.60
N SER A 612 18.21 -19.62 23.97
CA SER A 612 17.06 -20.52 23.86
C SER A 612 15.77 -19.69 23.73
N PRO A 613 14.79 -20.11 22.91
CA PRO A 613 13.47 -19.46 22.84
C PRO A 613 12.60 -19.64 24.09
N ARG A 614 13.09 -20.33 25.14
CA ARG A 614 12.35 -20.46 26.41
C ARG A 614 12.24 -19.07 27.07
N GLY A 615 11.10 -18.41 26.81
CA GLY A 615 10.73 -17.09 27.33
C GLY A 615 10.32 -16.06 26.28
N LEU A 616 10.30 -16.39 24.98
CA LEU A 616 9.92 -15.48 23.87
C LEU A 616 8.84 -16.07 22.93
N ILE A 617 8.10 -17.09 23.38
CA ILE A 617 6.92 -17.62 22.69
C ILE A 617 5.74 -17.55 23.65
#